data_AF-A0A850SUQ8-F1
#
_entry.id   AF-A0A850SUQ8-F1
#
_cell.length_a   1.000
_cell.length_b   1.000
_cell.length_c   1.000
_cell.angle_alpha   90.00
_cell.angle_beta   90.00
_cell.angle_gamma   90.00
#
_symmetry.space_group_name_H-M   'P 1'
#
loop_
_entity.id
_entity.type
_entity.pdbx_description
1 polymer ?
#
loop_
_entity_poly.entity_id
_entity_poly.type
_entity_poly.pdbx_seq_one_letter_code
_entity_poly.pdbx_strand_id
1 'polypeptide(L)'
;MTAHVPSEEIKQWQSWAHWIATKFQRTSSAVEGRNGALSRMNHNQRSIPLTRLKVLTVIHNFGIKRQDGTTAAQRLFGQKFPDLFEWIVERVGELPCPREHSVTH
;
A
#
# COMPACT_ATOMS: atom_id res chain seq x y z
N MET A 1 31.66 5.39 -20.40
CA MET A 1 30.82 4.79 -21.45
C MET A 1 29.37 5.04 -21.07
N THR A 2 28.68 5.95 -21.75
CA THR A 2 27.23 6.13 -21.61
C THR A 2 26.53 4.97 -22.32
N ALA A 3 25.69 4.22 -21.61
CA ALA A 3 24.90 3.15 -22.20
C ALA A 3 24.01 3.74 -23.29
N HIS A 4 24.18 3.31 -24.53
CA HIS A 4 23.40 3.77 -25.67
C HIS A 4 22.06 3.02 -25.67
N VAL A 5 21.03 3.65 -25.11
CA VAL A 5 19.68 3.08 -25.12
C VAL A 5 19.12 3.17 -26.56
N PRO A 6 18.59 2.09 -27.14
CA PRO A 6 17.95 2.11 -28.45
C PRO A 6 16.78 3.11 -28.51
N SER A 7 16.57 3.76 -29.66
CA SER A 7 15.52 4.77 -29.84
C SER A 7 14.11 4.25 -29.58
N GLU A 8 13.87 2.96 -29.82
CA GLU A 8 12.58 2.32 -29.59
C GLU A 8 12.29 2.13 -28.09
N GLU A 9 13.31 1.78 -27.31
CA GLU A 9 13.18 1.66 -25.86
C GLU A 9 12.92 3.03 -25.22
N ILE A 10 13.57 4.10 -25.72
CA ILE A 10 13.30 5.47 -25.30
C ILE A 10 11.83 5.85 -25.55
N LYS A 11 11.28 5.54 -26.73
CA LYS A 11 9.87 5.82 -27.04
C LYS A 11 8.92 5.04 -26.12
N GLN A 12 9.25 3.79 -25.79
CA GLN A 12 8.44 2.98 -24.89
C GLN A 12 8.39 3.61 -23.48
N TRP A 13 9.55 4.02 -22.94
CA TRP A 13 9.62 4.70 -21.65
C TRP A 13 8.90 6.04 -21.65
N GLN A 14 9.03 6.82 -22.74
CA GLN A 14 8.31 8.08 -22.90
C GLN A 14 6.79 7.87 -22.94
N SER A 15 6.31 6.87 -23.68
CA SER A 15 4.89 6.52 -23.76
C SER A 15 4.35 6.11 -22.38
N TRP A 16 5.10 5.26 -21.67
CA TRP A 16 4.75 4.86 -20.30
C TRP A 16 4.73 6.05 -19.34
N ALA A 17 5.73 6.94 -19.40
CA ALA A 17 5.81 8.14 -18.57
C ALA A 17 4.63 9.09 -18.83
N HIS A 18 4.25 9.26 -20.10
CA HIS A 18 3.08 10.06 -20.47
C HIS A 18 1.80 9.42 -19.94
N TRP A 19 1.64 8.10 -20.13
CA TRP A 19 0.50 7.36 -19.63
C TRP A 19 0.36 7.49 -18.11
N ILE A 20 1.43 7.26 -17.34
CA ILE A 20 1.36 7.32 -15.88
C ILE A 20 1.10 8.75 -15.38
N ALA A 21 1.68 9.77 -16.02
CA ALA A 21 1.44 11.17 -15.67
C ALA A 21 -0.02 11.59 -15.87
N THR A 22 -0.69 11.10 -16.93
CA THR A 22 -2.12 11.38 -17.15
C THR A 22 -3.03 10.69 -16.12
N LYS A 23 -2.58 9.58 -15.52
CA LYS A 23 -3.31 8.90 -14.43
C LYS A 23 -3.03 9.52 -13.07
N PHE A 24 -1.86 10.13 -12.88
CA PHE A 24 -1.45 10.81 -11.65
C PHE A 24 -1.79 12.32 -11.69
N GLN A 25 -3.06 12.66 -11.88
CA GLN A 25 -3.52 14.04 -11.68
C GLN A 25 -3.57 14.38 -10.18
N ARG A 26 -2.85 15.44 -9.78
CA ARG A 26 -2.65 15.83 -8.37
C ARG A 26 -3.95 16.12 -7.61
N THR A 27 -5.03 16.46 -8.32
CA THR A 27 -6.35 16.87 -7.79
C THR A 27 -7.47 15.84 -7.98
N SER A 28 -7.16 14.65 -8.50
CA SER A 28 -8.14 13.58 -8.73
C SER A 28 -7.59 12.19 -8.45
N SER A 29 -6.33 12.11 -8.00
CA SER A 29 -5.71 10.83 -7.71
C SER A 29 -6.45 10.14 -6.57
N ALA A 30 -6.67 8.84 -6.68
CA ALA A 30 -7.20 8.00 -5.60
C ALA A 30 -6.37 8.10 -4.29
N VAL A 31 -5.18 8.72 -4.36
CA VAL A 31 -4.29 9.04 -3.25
C VAL A 31 -4.84 10.17 -2.37
N GLU A 32 -5.59 11.13 -2.92
CA GLU A 32 -6.14 12.25 -2.15
C GLU A 32 -7.14 11.78 -1.09
N GLY A 33 -8.01 10.82 -1.42
CA GLY A 33 -8.94 10.23 -0.46
C GLY A 33 -8.22 9.56 0.72
N ARG A 34 -7.17 8.78 0.43
CA ARG A 34 -6.33 8.15 1.46
C ARG A 34 -5.58 9.18 2.29
N ASN A 35 -4.97 10.18 1.65
CA ASN A 35 -4.20 11.22 2.32
C ASN A 35 -5.09 12.09 3.20
N GLY A 36 -6.30 12.42 2.74
CA GLY A 36 -7.33 13.09 3.53
C GLY A 36 -7.75 12.27 4.75
N ALA A 37 -7.99 10.96 4.56
CA ALA A 37 -8.31 10.06 5.67
C ALA A 37 -7.16 9.96 6.70
N LEU A 38 -5.92 9.84 6.24
CA LEU A 38 -4.74 9.82 7.12
C LEU A 38 -4.52 11.16 7.84
N SER A 39 -4.70 12.28 7.15
CA SER A 39 -4.62 13.62 7.74
C SER A 39 -5.67 13.79 8.84
N ARG A 40 -6.92 13.38 8.57
CA ARG A 40 -8.00 13.39 9.56
C ARG A 40 -7.69 12.48 10.76
N MET A 41 -7.19 11.27 10.51
CA MET A 41 -6.78 10.36 11.59
C MET A 41 -5.64 10.95 12.42
N ASN A 42 -4.66 11.57 11.77
CA ASN A 42 -3.51 12.19 12.44
C ASN A 42 -3.91 13.44 13.24
N HIS A 43 -4.91 14.18 12.78
CA HIS A 43 -5.45 15.34 13.48
C HIS A 43 -6.34 14.94 14.67
N ASN A 44 -7.20 13.93 14.49
CA ASN A 44 -8.12 13.47 15.53
C ASN A 44 -7.42 12.61 16.59
N GLN A 45 -6.33 11.93 16.24
CA GLN A 45 -5.47 11.19 17.17
C GLN A 45 -4.29 12.07 17.57
N ARG A 46 -3.57 11.72 18.64
CA ARG A 46 -2.29 12.37 18.99
C ARG A 46 -1.16 11.91 18.04
N SER A 47 -1.34 12.18 16.75
CA SER A 47 -0.51 11.71 15.64
C SER A 47 -0.58 10.21 15.36
N ILE A 48 -0.18 9.82 14.14
CA ILE A 48 -0.06 8.43 13.73
C ILE A 48 1.40 7.99 13.88
N PRO A 49 1.70 6.97 14.70
CA PRO A 49 3.05 6.40 14.77
C PRO A 49 3.51 5.91 13.39
N LEU A 50 4.80 6.09 13.07
CA LEU A 50 5.36 5.70 11.77
C LEU A 50 5.17 4.20 11.47
N THR A 51 5.22 3.34 12.49
CA THR A 51 4.94 1.91 12.36
C THR A 51 3.51 1.66 11.90
N ARG A 52 2.54 2.33 12.52
CA ARG A 52 1.12 2.26 12.12
C ARG A 52 0.92 2.80 10.70
N LEU A 53 1.60 3.88 10.32
CA LEU A 53 1.54 4.41 8.94
C LEU A 53 2.05 3.39 7.91
N LYS A 54 3.15 2.69 8.20
CA LYS A 54 3.66 1.60 7.34
C LYS A 54 2.63 0.49 7.19
N VAL A 55 2.04 0.03 8.29
CA VAL A 55 1.00 -1.02 8.28
C VAL A 55 -0.23 -0.59 7.48
N LEU A 56 -0.75 0.62 7.70
CA LEU A 56 -1.86 1.18 6.92
C LEU A 56 -1.54 1.29 5.43
N THR A 57 -0.27 1.48 5.07
CA THR A 57 0.18 1.48 3.67
C THR A 57 0.11 0.08 3.07
N VAL A 58 0.55 -0.95 3.79
CA VAL A 58 0.44 -2.35 3.34
C VAL A 58 -1.03 -2.76 3.20
N ILE A 59 -1.86 -2.50 4.21
CA ILE A 59 -3.28 -2.84 4.19
C ILE A 59 -3.99 -2.16 3.02
N HIS A 60 -3.74 -0.87 2.78
CA HIS A 60 -4.34 -0.16 1.65
C HIS A 60 -3.98 -0.79 0.31
N ASN A 61 -2.72 -1.20 0.12
CA ASN A 61 -2.24 -1.72 -1.15
C ASN A 61 -2.65 -3.17 -1.40
N PHE A 62 -2.62 -4.01 -0.36
CA PHE A 62 -2.73 -5.46 -0.49
C PHE A 62 -3.97 -6.08 0.19
N GLY A 63 -4.59 -5.39 1.15
CA GLY A 63 -5.74 -5.92 1.88
C GLY A 63 -7.10 -5.40 1.41
N ILE A 64 -7.19 -4.11 1.05
CA ILE A 64 -8.47 -3.50 0.64
C ILE A 64 -8.79 -3.85 -0.81
N LYS A 65 -9.94 -4.53 -1.02
CA LYS A 65 -10.47 -4.93 -2.32
C LYS A 65 -11.59 -3.98 -2.77
N ARG A 66 -11.68 -3.73 -4.08
CA ARG A 66 -12.83 -3.01 -4.68
C ARG A 66 -14.01 -3.98 -4.91
N GLN A 67 -15.12 -3.44 -5.42
CA GLN A 67 -16.28 -4.25 -5.86
C GLN A 67 -15.90 -5.31 -6.92
N ASP A 68 -14.88 -5.04 -7.73
CA ASP A 68 -14.32 -5.98 -8.72
C ASP A 68 -13.36 -7.02 -8.11
N GLY A 69 -13.18 -7.02 -6.78
CA GLY A 69 -12.30 -7.93 -6.07
C GLY A 69 -10.81 -7.58 -6.15
N THR A 70 -10.42 -6.53 -6.88
CA THR A 70 -9.00 -6.19 -7.09
C THR A 70 -8.45 -5.27 -6.00
N THR A 71 -7.18 -5.45 -5.65
CA THR A 71 -6.43 -4.56 -4.72
C THR A 71 -5.76 -3.41 -5.46
N ALA A 72 -5.34 -2.37 -4.73
CA ALA A 72 -4.63 -1.25 -5.35
C ALA A 72 -3.28 -1.67 -5.96
N ALA A 73 -2.54 -2.57 -5.29
CA ALA A 73 -1.31 -3.13 -5.83
C ALA A 73 -1.55 -3.92 -7.13
N GLN A 74 -2.62 -4.73 -7.20
CA GLN A 74 -2.93 -5.48 -8.42
C GLN A 74 -3.16 -4.57 -9.62
N ARG A 75 -3.90 -3.47 -9.43
CA ARG A 75 -4.15 -2.49 -10.49
C ARG A 75 -2.90 -1.71 -10.89
N LEU A 76 -2.04 -1.38 -9.92
CA LEU A 76 -0.81 -0.63 -10.17
C LEU A 76 0.23 -1.47 -10.92
N PHE A 77 0.41 -2.72 -10.51
CA PHE A 77 1.46 -3.60 -11.05
C PHE A 77 0.96 -4.54 -12.15
N GLY A 78 -0.35 -4.62 -12.39
CA GLY A 78 -0.93 -5.48 -13.42
C GLY A 78 -0.82 -6.98 -13.13
N GLN A 79 -0.54 -7.37 -11.88
CA GLN A 79 -0.35 -8.77 -11.48
C GLN A 79 -1.10 -9.12 -10.20
N LYS A 80 -1.39 -10.40 -9.97
CA LYS A 80 -1.99 -10.88 -8.72
C LYS A 80 -0.92 -10.97 -7.62
N PHE A 81 -1.33 -10.66 -6.39
CA PHE A 81 -0.53 -10.86 -5.19
C PHE A 81 -1.22 -11.89 -4.28
N PRO A 82 -0.47 -12.57 -3.39
CA PRO A 82 -1.06 -13.42 -2.35
C PRO A 82 -2.07 -12.64 -1.51
N ASP A 83 -3.05 -13.36 -0.94
CA ASP A 83 -3.95 -12.74 0.02
C ASP A 83 -3.14 -12.28 1.25
N LEU A 84 -3.34 -11.02 1.66
CA LEU A 84 -2.54 -10.42 2.72
C LEU A 84 -2.74 -11.15 4.07
N PHE A 85 -3.96 -11.60 4.36
CA PHE A 85 -4.24 -12.26 5.64
C PHE A 85 -3.53 -13.62 5.69
N GLU A 86 -3.73 -14.45 4.67
CA GLU A 86 -3.07 -15.76 4.57
C GLU A 86 -1.54 -15.62 4.61
N TRP A 87 -1.00 -14.66 3.85
CA TRP A 87 0.45 -14.40 3.84
C TRP A 87 1.00 -14.01 5.21
N ILE A 88 0.23 -13.27 6.02
CA ILE A 88 0.59 -12.92 7.39
C ILE A 88 0.51 -14.16 8.28
N VAL A 89 -0.57 -14.94 8.23
CA VAL A 89 -0.76 -16.13 9.08
C VAL A 89 0.37 -17.14 8.89
N GLU A 90 0.84 -17.34 7.66
CA GLU A 90 2.00 -18.19 7.36
C GLU A 90 3.32 -17.73 8.00
N ARG A 91 3.41 -16.46 8.43
CA ARG A 91 4.65 -15.80 8.88
C ARG A 91 4.58 -15.28 10.31
N VAL A 92 3.38 -15.26 10.89
CA VAL A 92 3.21 -14.98 12.30
C VAL A 92 3.79 -16.16 13.05
N GLY A 93 4.84 -15.89 13.84
CA GLY A 93 5.41 -16.87 14.75
C GLY A 93 4.48 -17.16 15.92
N GLU A 94 5.01 -17.77 16.97
CA GLU A 94 4.24 -18.03 18.19
C GLU A 94 3.64 -16.72 18.74
N LEU A 95 2.32 -16.76 19.00
CA LEU A 95 1.64 -15.66 19.65
C LEU A 95 2.04 -15.62 21.12
N PRO A 96 2.23 -14.43 21.71
CA PRO A 96 2.55 -14.32 23.13
C PRO A 96 1.45 -14.94 23.97
N CYS A 97 1.83 -15.64 25.05
CA CYS A 97 0.88 -16.18 26.00
C CYS A 97 -0.02 -15.06 26.57
N PRO A 98 -1.28 -15.39 26.93
CA PRO A 98 -2.14 -14.48 27.65
C PRO A 98 -1.41 -13.90 28.86
N ARG A 99 -1.68 -12.62 29.16
CA ARG A 99 -1.14 -12.00 30.37
C ARG A 99 -1.69 -12.77 31.59
N GLU A 100 -0.81 -13.37 32.36
CA GLU A 100 -1.17 -13.95 33.66
C GLU A 100 -1.70 -12.83 34.57
N HIS A 101 -2.95 -12.96 35.00
CA HIS A 101 -3.52 -12.09 36.02
C HIS A 101 -3.10 -12.67 37.38
N SER A 102 -2.36 -11.91 38.17
CA SER A 102 -2.11 -12.28 39.57
C SER A 102 -3.45 -12.29 40.31
N VAL A 103 -3.97 -13.49 40.58
CA VAL A 103 -5.09 -13.69 41.52
C VAL A 103 -4.53 -13.47 42.92
N THR A 104 -4.69 -12.26 43.46
CA THR A 104 -4.53 -12.01 44.90
C THR A 104 -5.67 -12.70 45.64
N HIS A 105 -5.35 -13.76 46.37
CA HIS A 105 -6.21 -14.40 47.36
C HIS A 105 -6.07 -13.71 48.72
#